data_AF-A0AAV3S2G9-F1
#
_entry.id   AF-A0AAV3S2G9-F1
#
_cell.length_a   1.000
_cell.length_b   1.000
_cell.length_c   1.000
_cell.angle_alpha   90.00
_cell.angle_beta   90.00
_cell.angle_gamma   90.00
#
_symmetry.space_group_name_H-M   'P 1'
#
loop_
_entity.id
_entity.type
_entity.pdbx_description
1 polymer ?
#
loop_
_entity_poly.entity_id
_entity_poly.type
_entity_poly.pdbx_seq_one_letter_code
_entity_poly.pdbx_strand_id
1 'polypeptide(L)'
;MSKLGSDSNKINPLVPVDLVVDHSVQVDVARSENAVQANMELEFQRNKERFAFLKWGSKAFHNMLVVPPGSGIVHQVNLEYLGRVVFNSEGMLYPDSVVGTDSHTTMIDGLGVAGWGVGGIEAEAAMLGQPMSMLRNGVTATDLVVTVTQMLRKHGVVGKFVEFYGNGVGEISLADRATIANMSPEYGATMGFFPVDHVTLQ
;
A
#
# COMPACT_ATOMS: atom_id res chain seq x y z
N MET A 1 -4.69 26.58 10.53
CA MET A 1 -6.08 26.76 11.03
C MET A 1 -6.15 27.70 12.22
N SER A 2 -6.02 27.26 13.48
CA SER A 2 -6.23 28.12 14.68
C SER A 2 -5.48 29.48 14.66
N LYS A 3 -4.17 29.50 14.36
CA LYS A 3 -3.37 30.76 14.22
C LYS A 3 -3.84 31.70 13.09
N LEU A 4 -4.75 31.26 12.23
CA LEU A 4 -5.35 32.00 11.10
C LEU A 4 -6.87 32.18 11.31
N GLY A 5 -7.37 32.07 12.55
CA GLY A 5 -8.79 32.22 12.89
C GLY A 5 -9.72 31.18 12.28
N SER A 6 -9.18 30.12 11.67
CA SER A 6 -9.94 29.10 10.94
C SER A 6 -10.08 27.81 11.74
N ASP A 7 -11.21 27.13 11.56
CA ASP A 7 -11.52 25.83 12.19
C ASP A 7 -10.44 24.77 11.92
N SER A 8 -9.92 24.16 12.98
CA SER A 8 -8.95 23.07 12.92
C SER A 8 -9.54 21.74 12.43
N ASN A 9 -10.84 21.51 12.62
CA ASN A 9 -11.48 20.23 12.32
C ASN A 9 -11.57 19.94 10.81
N LYS A 10 -11.31 20.96 9.98
CA LYS A 10 -11.10 20.85 8.52
C LYS A 10 -9.80 20.15 8.11
N ILE A 11 -8.86 19.94 9.05
CA ILE A 11 -7.70 19.07 8.82
C ILE A 11 -8.10 17.66 9.24
N ASN A 12 -8.69 16.91 8.31
CA ASN A 12 -9.25 15.58 8.53
C ASN A 12 -9.27 14.80 7.20
N PRO A 13 -8.98 13.49 7.17
CA PRO A 13 -9.11 12.70 5.96
C PRO A 13 -10.56 12.66 5.45
N LEU A 14 -10.76 13.09 4.21
CA LEU A 14 -12.03 13.03 3.48
C LEU A 14 -12.28 11.66 2.82
N VAL A 15 -11.26 10.80 2.82
CA VAL A 15 -11.26 9.43 2.32
C VAL A 15 -10.79 8.46 3.44
N PRO A 16 -11.06 7.15 3.33
CA PRO A 16 -10.48 6.15 4.24
C PRO A 16 -8.95 6.20 4.25
N VAL A 17 -8.35 6.06 5.43
CA VAL A 17 -6.90 6.00 5.63
C VAL A 17 -6.60 4.81 6.54
N ASP A 18 -5.98 3.78 5.97
CA ASP A 18 -5.59 2.57 6.70
C ASP A 18 -4.08 2.59 6.95
N LEU A 19 -3.66 2.84 8.20
CA LEU A 19 -2.24 2.84 8.59
C LEU A 19 -1.88 1.50 9.25
N VAL A 20 -0.92 0.79 8.67
CA VAL A 20 -0.37 -0.46 9.24
C VAL A 20 0.96 -0.17 9.93
N VAL A 21 1.20 -0.82 11.07
CA VAL A 21 2.44 -0.71 11.84
C VAL A 21 3.26 -1.99 11.67
N ASP A 22 4.25 -1.95 10.79
CA ASP A 22 5.09 -3.09 10.42
C ASP A 22 6.60 -2.76 10.45
N HIS A 23 6.99 -1.58 9.98
CA HIS A 23 8.35 -1.04 9.91
C HIS A 23 8.97 -0.66 11.28
N SER A 24 8.58 -1.33 12.37
CA SER A 24 9.10 -1.10 13.73
C SER A 24 9.63 -2.35 14.45
N VAL A 25 9.28 -3.56 13.99
CA VAL A 25 9.78 -4.81 14.56
C VAL A 25 11.21 -5.11 14.07
N GLN A 26 12.03 -5.74 14.92
CA GLN A 26 13.42 -6.09 14.63
C GLN A 26 13.71 -7.53 15.08
N VAL A 27 14.66 -8.19 14.41
CA VAL A 27 15.05 -9.57 14.72
C VAL A 27 16.21 -9.58 15.72
N ASP A 28 15.93 -9.13 16.95
CA ASP A 28 16.90 -9.17 18.06
C ASP A 28 17.16 -10.61 18.54
N VAL A 29 16.10 -11.43 18.57
CA VAL A 29 16.13 -12.84 18.94
C VAL A 29 15.68 -13.68 17.74
N ALA A 30 16.37 -14.80 17.49
CA ALA A 30 16.05 -15.75 16.44
C ALA A 30 16.34 -17.20 16.90
N ARG A 31 15.74 -18.19 16.23
CA ARG A 31 15.94 -19.63 16.49
C ARG A 31 15.64 -20.07 17.95
N SER A 32 14.67 -19.43 18.58
CA SER A 32 14.14 -19.80 19.91
C SER A 32 12.62 -19.76 19.87
N GLU A 33 11.95 -20.63 20.64
CA GLU A 33 10.48 -20.71 20.70
C GLU A 33 9.85 -19.39 21.17
N ASN A 34 10.53 -18.66 22.06
CA ASN A 34 10.08 -17.36 22.56
C ASN A 34 10.50 -16.15 21.69
N ALA A 35 11.18 -16.36 20.56
CA ALA A 35 11.78 -15.28 19.78
C ALA A 35 10.76 -14.23 19.31
N VAL A 36 9.59 -14.67 18.84
CA VAL A 36 8.51 -13.79 18.36
C VAL A 36 8.02 -12.88 19.50
N GLN A 37 7.75 -13.45 20.68
CA GLN A 37 7.32 -12.68 21.85
C GLN A 37 8.40 -11.67 22.31
N ALA A 38 9.65 -12.10 22.38
CA ALA A 38 10.77 -11.23 22.79
C ALA A 38 10.96 -10.03 21.85
N ASN A 39 10.87 -10.26 20.53
CA ASN A 39 11.01 -9.20 19.53
C ASN A 39 9.85 -8.18 19.59
N MET A 40 8.60 -8.65 19.77
CA MET A 40 7.44 -7.76 19.93
C MET A 40 7.51 -6.94 21.24
N GLU A 41 8.00 -7.53 22.33
CA GLU A 41 8.18 -6.79 23.58
C GLU A 41 9.26 -5.70 23.46
N LEU A 42 10.40 -6.02 22.82
CA LEU A 42 11.46 -5.05 22.52
C LEU A 42 10.98 -3.94 21.58
N GLU A 43 10.21 -4.28 20.54
CA GLU A 43 9.56 -3.31 19.65
C GLU A 43 8.69 -2.33 20.44
N PHE A 44 7.81 -2.84 21.33
CA PHE A 44 6.89 -2.02 22.11
C PHE A 44 7.63 -1.13 23.12
N GLN A 45 8.70 -1.64 23.75
CA GLN A 45 9.55 -0.84 24.62
C GLN A 45 10.26 0.30 23.86
N ARG A 46 10.80 0.02 22.66
CA ARG A 46 11.50 1.00 21.80
C ARG A 46 10.57 2.06 21.20
N ASN A 47 9.37 1.67 20.77
CA ASN A 47 8.47 2.52 19.97
C ASN A 47 7.28 3.10 20.76
N LYS A 48 7.24 2.94 22.08
CA LYS A 48 6.11 3.32 22.95
C LYS A 48 5.53 4.71 22.68
N GLU A 49 6.36 5.72 22.46
CA GLU A 49 5.92 7.09 22.15
C GLU A 49 5.30 7.20 20.75
N ARG A 50 5.92 6.60 19.73
CA ARG A 50 5.37 6.52 18.36
C ARG A 50 4.00 5.83 18.37
N PHE A 51 3.88 4.72 19.09
CA PHE A 51 2.62 3.98 19.21
C PHE A 51 1.55 4.75 19.99
N ALA A 52 1.94 5.53 21.01
CA ALA A 52 1.01 6.44 21.69
C ALA A 52 0.53 7.58 20.78
N PHE A 53 1.42 8.14 19.94
CA PHE A 53 1.08 9.17 18.96
C PHE A 53 0.13 8.64 17.87
N LEU A 54 0.42 7.48 17.28
CA LEU A 54 -0.47 6.85 16.28
C LEU A 54 -1.85 6.51 16.87
N LYS A 55 -1.90 6.02 18.12
CA LYS A 55 -3.13 5.73 18.88
C LYS A 55 -3.88 6.98 19.34
N TRP A 56 -3.24 8.14 19.34
CA TRP A 56 -3.90 9.44 19.44
C TRP A 56 -4.44 9.87 18.07
N GLY A 57 -3.67 9.70 16.99
CA GLY A 57 -4.08 10.00 15.62
C GLY A 57 -5.40 9.36 15.22
N SER A 58 -5.54 8.03 15.41
CA SER A 58 -6.79 7.29 15.14
C SER A 58 -7.97 7.61 16.07
N LYS A 59 -7.82 8.60 16.95
CA LYS A 59 -8.90 9.18 17.77
C LYS A 59 -9.11 10.68 17.52
N ALA A 60 -8.10 11.36 16.96
CA ALA A 60 -8.14 12.77 16.62
C ALA A 60 -8.68 13.01 15.20
N PHE A 61 -8.48 12.04 14.31
CA PHE A 61 -8.95 12.06 12.93
C PHE A 61 -10.07 11.05 12.71
N HIS A 62 -11.04 11.45 11.90
CA HIS A 62 -12.06 10.55 11.34
C HIS A 62 -11.44 9.75 10.17
N ASN A 63 -12.11 8.66 9.77
CA ASN A 63 -11.70 7.81 8.65
C ASN A 63 -10.30 7.15 8.76
N MET A 64 -9.61 7.31 9.90
CA MET A 64 -8.26 6.77 10.14
C MET A 64 -8.29 5.47 10.94
N LEU A 65 -8.07 4.35 10.27
CA LEU A 65 -7.79 3.05 10.90
C LEU A 65 -6.30 2.93 11.22
N VAL A 66 -5.95 2.34 12.36
CA VAL A 66 -4.58 1.95 12.70
C VAL A 66 -4.55 0.47 13.05
N VAL A 67 -3.91 -0.32 12.19
CA VAL A 67 -3.63 -1.75 12.41
C VAL A 67 -2.39 -1.87 13.32
N PRO A 68 -2.46 -2.59 14.44
CA PRO A 68 -1.40 -2.59 15.45
C PRO A 68 -0.15 -3.40 15.03
N PRO A 69 1.01 -3.19 15.69
CA PRO A 69 2.22 -3.98 15.45
C PRO A 69 1.99 -5.48 15.65
N GLY A 70 2.70 -6.28 14.86
CA GLY A 70 2.57 -7.75 14.85
C GLY A 70 1.40 -8.30 14.03
N SER A 71 0.61 -7.46 13.35
CA SER A 71 -0.56 -7.90 12.56
C SER A 71 -0.22 -8.41 11.14
N GLY A 72 1.00 -8.17 10.66
CA GLY A 72 1.41 -8.46 9.27
C GLY A 72 2.22 -7.31 8.66
N ILE A 73 2.46 -7.36 7.36
CA ILE A 73 3.12 -6.31 6.55
C ILE A 73 2.05 -5.58 5.74
N VAL A 74 2.18 -4.26 5.56
CA VAL A 74 1.14 -3.38 4.99
C VAL A 74 0.54 -3.89 3.68
N HIS A 75 1.34 -4.37 2.74
CA HIS A 75 0.85 -4.84 1.43
C HIS A 75 0.09 -6.16 1.50
N GLN A 76 0.50 -7.07 2.39
CA GLN A 76 -0.20 -8.34 2.61
C GLN A 76 -1.52 -8.10 3.35
N VAL A 77 -1.51 -7.28 4.41
CA VAL A 77 -2.73 -6.85 5.12
C VAL A 77 -3.68 -6.08 4.18
N ASN A 78 -3.13 -5.33 3.23
CA ASN A 78 -3.94 -4.68 2.20
C ASN A 78 -4.62 -5.70 1.28
N LEU A 79 -3.86 -6.67 0.74
CA LEU A 79 -4.42 -7.68 -0.18
C LEU A 79 -5.38 -8.66 0.49
N GLU A 80 -5.14 -9.04 1.74
CA GLU A 80 -5.93 -10.05 2.46
C GLU A 80 -7.12 -9.48 3.26
N TYR A 81 -7.13 -8.17 3.59
CA TYR A 81 -8.12 -7.61 4.52
C TYR A 81 -8.61 -6.19 4.22
N LEU A 82 -7.75 -5.26 3.77
CA LEU A 82 -8.16 -3.86 3.58
C LEU A 82 -8.71 -3.57 2.17
N GLY A 83 -8.23 -4.28 1.15
CA GLY A 83 -8.65 -4.11 -0.24
C GLY A 83 -10.12 -4.43 -0.45
N ARG A 84 -10.86 -3.50 -1.07
CA ARG A 84 -12.32 -3.57 -1.26
C ARG A 84 -12.69 -4.11 -2.65
N VAL A 85 -11.83 -3.89 -3.65
CA VAL A 85 -12.04 -4.15 -5.10
C VAL A 85 -13.16 -3.29 -5.72
N VAL A 86 -14.33 -3.23 -5.10
CA VAL A 86 -15.44 -2.33 -5.43
C VAL A 86 -15.97 -1.70 -4.14
N PHE A 87 -15.92 -0.37 -4.05
CA PHE A 87 -16.62 0.37 -3.01
C PHE A 87 -18.11 0.47 -3.31
N ASN A 88 -18.93 0.54 -2.24
CA ASN A 88 -20.33 0.90 -2.30
C ASN A 88 -20.58 2.08 -1.36
N SER A 89 -20.70 3.28 -1.90
CA SER A 89 -21.04 4.49 -1.13
C SER A 89 -22.46 4.93 -1.49
N GLU A 90 -23.38 4.80 -0.53
CA GLU A 90 -24.80 5.20 -0.66
C GLU A 90 -25.52 4.62 -1.90
N GLY A 91 -25.09 3.45 -2.38
CA GLY A 91 -25.62 2.79 -3.58
C GLY A 91 -24.87 3.11 -4.88
N MET A 92 -23.91 4.02 -4.85
CA MET A 92 -22.94 4.22 -5.93
C MET A 92 -21.81 3.19 -5.80
N LEU A 93 -21.72 2.30 -6.79
CA LEU A 93 -20.60 1.37 -6.95
C LEU A 93 -19.49 2.03 -7.76
N TYR A 94 -18.24 1.93 -7.27
CA TYR A 94 -17.05 2.38 -8.00
C TYR A 94 -15.84 1.48 -7.69
N PRO A 95 -14.85 1.36 -8.61
CA PRO A 95 -13.65 0.57 -8.36
C PRO A 95 -12.87 1.09 -7.16
N ASP A 96 -12.21 0.17 -6.45
CA ASP A 96 -11.21 0.53 -5.45
C ASP A 96 -9.93 1.06 -6.13
N SER A 97 -9.28 2.02 -5.47
CA SER A 97 -8.02 2.63 -5.92
C SER A 97 -7.32 3.29 -4.73
N VAL A 98 -6.00 3.15 -4.62
CA VAL A 98 -5.24 3.57 -3.43
C VAL A 98 -3.89 4.19 -3.77
N VAL A 99 -3.53 5.27 -3.08
CA VAL A 99 -2.16 5.77 -3.02
C VAL A 99 -1.62 5.61 -1.60
N GLY A 100 -0.42 5.06 -1.48
CA GLY A 100 0.21 4.75 -0.19
C GLY A 100 1.56 5.43 -0.04
N THR A 101 1.97 5.69 1.20
CA THR A 101 3.28 6.31 1.51
C THR A 101 4.45 5.32 1.43
N ASP A 102 4.32 4.30 0.59
CA ASP A 102 5.29 3.23 0.37
C ASP A 102 5.32 2.86 -1.12
N SER A 103 6.51 2.65 -1.68
CA SER A 103 6.72 2.34 -3.10
C SER A 103 5.98 1.08 -3.56
N HIS A 104 5.88 0.06 -2.72
CA HIS A 104 5.38 -1.27 -3.04
C HIS A 104 3.85 -1.39 -2.88
N THR A 105 3.16 -0.26 -2.66
CA THR A 105 1.68 -0.14 -2.73
C THR A 105 1.10 -0.80 -3.99
N THR A 106 1.85 -0.80 -5.10
CA THR A 106 1.52 -1.47 -6.37
C THR A 106 1.27 -2.98 -6.23
N MET A 107 1.63 -3.64 -5.13
CA MET A 107 1.27 -5.05 -4.89
C MET A 107 -0.24 -5.31 -5.01
N ILE A 108 -1.07 -4.32 -4.70
CA ILE A 108 -2.54 -4.41 -4.79
C ILE A 108 -3.04 -4.40 -6.24
N ASP A 109 -2.22 -3.96 -7.22
CA ASP A 109 -2.55 -4.03 -8.65
C ASP A 109 -2.76 -5.49 -9.12
N GLY A 110 -2.21 -6.48 -8.39
CA GLY A 110 -2.44 -7.91 -8.63
C GLY A 110 -3.86 -8.38 -8.30
N LEU A 111 -4.57 -7.63 -7.45
CA LEU A 111 -5.98 -7.79 -7.09
C LEU A 111 -6.92 -7.02 -8.04
N GLY A 112 -6.38 -6.28 -9.02
CA GLY A 112 -7.15 -5.41 -9.91
C GLY A 112 -7.63 -4.10 -9.28
N VAL A 113 -7.08 -3.74 -8.12
CA VAL A 113 -7.21 -2.41 -7.49
C VAL A 113 -6.10 -1.52 -8.02
N ALA A 114 -6.42 -0.37 -8.60
CA ALA A 114 -5.39 0.51 -9.15
C ALA A 114 -4.66 1.28 -8.04
N GLY A 115 -3.37 1.04 -7.82
CA GLY A 115 -2.66 1.75 -6.75
C GLY A 115 -1.14 1.83 -6.87
N TRP A 116 -0.56 2.87 -6.25
CA TRP A 116 0.89 3.14 -6.36
C TRP A 116 1.44 3.95 -5.18
N GLY A 117 2.77 3.90 -5.04
CA GLY A 117 3.49 4.63 -4.01
C GLY A 117 3.61 6.13 -4.31
N VAL A 118 3.45 6.96 -3.28
CA VAL A 118 3.56 8.43 -3.32
C VAL A 118 4.34 8.95 -2.12
N GLY A 119 4.76 10.21 -2.15
CA GLY A 119 5.35 10.87 -0.99
C GLY A 119 4.31 11.19 0.08
N GLY A 120 4.76 11.41 1.32
CA GLY A 120 3.88 11.73 2.46
C GLY A 120 3.08 13.02 2.27
N ILE A 121 3.65 14.03 1.59
CA ILE A 121 2.99 15.30 1.33
C ILE A 121 1.86 15.13 0.30
N GLU A 122 2.11 14.33 -0.73
CA GLU A 122 1.12 13.96 -1.75
C GLU A 122 -0.01 13.13 -1.15
N ALA A 123 0.30 12.20 -0.24
CA ALA A 123 -0.70 11.45 0.52
C ALA A 123 -1.54 12.36 1.44
N GLU A 124 -0.91 13.26 2.21
CA GLU A 124 -1.63 14.25 3.04
C GLU A 124 -2.53 15.17 2.19
N ALA A 125 -2.07 15.59 1.00
CA ALA A 125 -2.88 16.37 0.07
C ALA A 125 -4.08 15.58 -0.45
N ALA A 126 -3.91 14.30 -0.81
CA ALA A 126 -4.98 13.41 -1.24
C ALA A 126 -6.00 13.13 -0.10
N MET A 127 -5.53 12.93 1.14
CA MET A 127 -6.38 12.82 2.33
C MET A 127 -7.26 14.07 2.52
N LEU A 128 -6.73 15.26 2.23
CA LEU A 128 -7.46 16.53 2.28
C LEU A 128 -8.26 16.83 0.99
N GLY A 129 -8.40 15.86 0.08
CA GLY A 129 -9.24 15.94 -1.12
C GLY A 129 -8.61 16.63 -2.32
N GLN A 130 -7.28 16.80 -2.36
CA GLN A 130 -6.61 17.27 -3.58
C GLN A 130 -6.42 16.11 -4.57
N PRO A 131 -6.83 16.26 -5.86
CA PRO A 131 -6.55 15.25 -6.89
C PRO A 131 -5.04 15.07 -7.12
N MET A 132 -4.62 13.82 -7.30
CA MET A 132 -3.22 13.48 -7.61
C MET A 132 -2.77 14.05 -8.96
N SER A 133 -1.58 14.67 -8.97
CA SER A 133 -0.92 15.17 -10.19
C SER A 133 0.25 14.25 -10.57
N MET A 134 0.22 13.70 -11.78
CA MET A 134 1.22 12.71 -12.22
C MET A 134 2.37 13.35 -13.01
N LEU A 135 3.61 13.10 -12.57
CA LEU A 135 4.86 13.47 -13.26
C LEU A 135 5.76 12.23 -13.41
N ARG A 136 6.55 12.17 -14.49
CA ARG A 136 7.25 10.94 -14.91
C ARG A 136 8.73 10.91 -14.47
N ASN A 137 9.14 9.87 -13.74
CA ASN A 137 10.52 9.42 -13.46
C ASN A 137 10.48 7.95 -12.93
N GLY A 138 11.63 7.31 -12.59
CA GLY A 138 11.66 5.92 -12.06
C GLY A 138 13.07 5.27 -12.05
N VAL A 139 13.13 3.92 -12.04
CA VAL A 139 14.32 3.00 -12.10
C VAL A 139 14.92 2.61 -10.72
N THR A 140 15.35 1.38 -10.33
CA THR A 140 15.12 -0.09 -10.60
C THR A 140 16.14 -0.86 -9.68
N ALA A 141 16.16 -2.17 -9.35
CA ALA A 141 15.47 -3.43 -9.70
C ALA A 141 15.71 -4.51 -8.59
N THR A 142 15.01 -5.65 -8.62
CA THR A 142 15.30 -6.88 -7.84
C THR A 142 14.71 -8.14 -8.51
N ASP A 143 15.14 -9.34 -8.10
CA ASP A 143 15.58 -10.39 -9.03
C ASP A 143 14.95 -11.82 -8.87
N LEU A 144 13.61 -11.95 -8.78
CA LEU A 144 12.89 -13.23 -9.09
C LEU A 144 11.87 -13.07 -10.23
N VAL A 145 10.95 -12.12 -10.08
CA VAL A 145 10.18 -11.43 -11.13
C VAL A 145 11.09 -10.78 -12.20
N VAL A 146 12.42 -10.93 -12.04
CA VAL A 146 13.50 -10.47 -12.90
C VAL A 146 13.25 -10.66 -14.39
N THR A 147 12.61 -11.74 -14.84
CA THR A 147 12.41 -11.96 -16.28
C THR A 147 11.45 -10.91 -16.85
N VAL A 148 10.30 -10.71 -16.18
CA VAL A 148 9.34 -9.65 -16.49
C VAL A 148 9.97 -8.28 -16.26
N THR A 149 10.58 -8.06 -15.08
CA THR A 149 11.26 -6.81 -14.71
C THR A 149 12.35 -6.41 -15.71
N GLN A 150 13.20 -7.33 -16.16
CA GLN A 150 14.25 -7.06 -17.15
C GLN A 150 13.67 -6.79 -18.52
N MET A 151 12.61 -7.49 -18.95
CA MET A 151 11.95 -7.21 -20.22
C MET A 151 11.35 -5.80 -20.21
N LEU A 152 10.61 -5.43 -19.16
CA LEU A 152 10.01 -4.10 -19.00
C LEU A 152 11.07 -2.99 -18.81
N ARG A 153 12.13 -3.25 -18.04
CA ARG A 153 13.29 -2.35 -17.87
C ARG A 153 14.04 -2.12 -19.19
N LYS A 154 14.29 -3.17 -19.98
CA LYS A 154 14.89 -3.07 -21.33
C LYS A 154 13.96 -2.33 -22.31
N HIS A 155 12.64 -2.45 -22.14
CA HIS A 155 11.63 -1.74 -22.93
C HIS A 155 11.42 -0.27 -22.49
N GLY A 156 11.92 0.13 -21.32
CA GLY A 156 11.84 1.50 -20.82
C GLY A 156 10.41 1.91 -20.43
N VAL A 157 9.82 1.25 -19.44
CA VAL A 157 8.48 1.59 -18.90
C VAL A 157 8.47 2.72 -17.86
N VAL A 158 9.56 3.48 -17.74
CA VAL A 158 9.74 4.57 -16.77
C VAL A 158 8.59 5.59 -16.83
N GLY A 159 7.89 5.74 -15.70
CA GLY A 159 6.73 6.63 -15.60
C GLY A 159 5.63 6.31 -16.62
N LYS A 160 5.30 5.01 -16.75
CA LYS A 160 4.16 4.48 -17.50
C LYS A 160 3.39 3.49 -16.60
N PHE A 161 2.15 3.20 -16.96
CA PHE A 161 1.45 2.01 -16.47
C PHE A 161 1.86 0.80 -17.31
N VAL A 162 1.88 -0.38 -16.68
CA VAL A 162 1.97 -1.69 -17.35
C VAL A 162 0.69 -2.45 -17.02
N GLU A 163 0.04 -3.01 -18.03
CA GLU A 163 -1.15 -3.86 -17.89
C GLU A 163 -0.84 -5.25 -18.42
N PHE A 164 -1.16 -6.28 -17.64
CA PHE A 164 -0.93 -7.68 -17.95
C PHE A 164 -2.20 -8.31 -18.52
N TYR A 165 -2.10 -8.88 -19.73
CA TYR A 165 -3.24 -9.42 -20.47
C TYR A 165 -2.87 -10.71 -21.24
N GLY A 166 -3.89 -11.39 -21.77
CA GLY A 166 -3.75 -12.60 -22.57
C GLY A 166 -3.93 -13.89 -21.76
N ASN A 167 -4.08 -15.02 -22.46
CA ASN A 167 -4.59 -16.28 -21.90
C ASN A 167 -3.87 -16.74 -20.63
N GLY A 168 -2.55 -16.60 -20.56
CA GLY A 168 -1.75 -17.02 -19.41
C GLY A 168 -2.05 -16.26 -18.11
N VAL A 169 -2.69 -15.09 -18.15
CA VAL A 169 -3.09 -14.38 -16.91
C VAL A 169 -4.12 -15.20 -16.11
N GLY A 170 -5.00 -15.92 -16.79
CA GLY A 170 -5.98 -16.82 -16.16
C GLY A 170 -5.36 -18.08 -15.54
N GLU A 171 -4.09 -18.38 -15.83
CA GLU A 171 -3.35 -19.53 -15.28
C GLU A 171 -2.44 -19.13 -14.09
N ILE A 172 -2.29 -17.83 -13.82
CA ILE A 172 -1.40 -17.27 -12.78
C ILE A 172 -2.21 -16.94 -11.52
N SER A 173 -1.76 -17.45 -10.36
CA SER A 173 -2.46 -17.26 -9.07
C SER A 173 -2.46 -15.80 -8.60
N LEU A 174 -3.42 -15.44 -7.75
CA LEU A 174 -3.50 -14.10 -7.16
C LEU A 174 -2.19 -13.69 -6.44
N ALA A 175 -1.54 -14.62 -5.74
CA ALA A 175 -0.27 -14.38 -5.06
C ALA A 175 0.89 -14.12 -6.05
N ASP A 176 0.93 -14.83 -7.18
CA ASP A 176 1.93 -14.61 -8.23
C ASP A 176 1.70 -13.26 -8.95
N ARG A 177 0.44 -12.90 -9.24
CA ARG A 177 0.06 -11.59 -9.78
C ARG A 177 0.52 -10.46 -8.85
N ALA A 178 0.19 -10.57 -7.56
CA ALA A 178 0.61 -9.63 -6.54
C ALA A 178 2.14 -9.54 -6.43
N THR A 179 2.85 -10.65 -6.54
CA THR A 179 4.32 -10.69 -6.54
C THR A 179 4.91 -9.97 -7.76
N ILE A 180 4.31 -10.07 -8.95
CA ILE A 180 4.72 -9.34 -10.16
C ILE A 180 4.39 -7.84 -10.05
N ALA A 181 3.23 -7.51 -9.49
CA ALA A 181 2.70 -6.17 -9.30
C ALA A 181 3.47 -5.35 -8.25
N ASN A 182 3.85 -5.99 -7.14
CA ASN A 182 4.71 -5.47 -6.07
C ASN A 182 6.00 -4.86 -6.64
N MET A 183 6.57 -5.51 -7.66
CA MET A 183 7.86 -5.18 -8.25
C MET A 183 7.81 -4.03 -9.30
N SER A 184 6.71 -3.27 -9.37
CA SER A 184 6.57 -2.15 -10.31
C SER A 184 7.66 -1.06 -10.16
N PRO A 185 8.05 -0.65 -8.94
CA PRO A 185 9.21 0.24 -8.73
C PRO A 185 10.50 -0.34 -9.33
N GLU A 186 10.69 -1.65 -9.22
CA GLU A 186 11.85 -2.39 -9.70
C GLU A 186 11.96 -2.45 -11.23
N TYR A 187 10.87 -2.31 -12.00
CA TYR A 187 10.93 -2.02 -13.44
C TYR A 187 10.73 -0.54 -13.80
N GLY A 188 10.45 0.31 -12.81
CA GLY A 188 10.23 1.75 -12.96
C GLY A 188 8.87 2.13 -13.53
N ALA A 189 7.93 1.20 -13.60
CA ALA A 189 6.53 1.52 -13.89
C ALA A 189 5.92 2.24 -12.68
N THR A 190 4.84 2.99 -12.92
CA THR A 190 4.06 3.58 -11.83
C THR A 190 3.11 2.55 -11.22
N MET A 191 2.63 1.57 -11.99
CA MET A 191 1.74 0.50 -11.55
C MET A 191 1.90 -0.75 -12.46
N GLY A 192 1.48 -1.92 -11.97
CA GLY A 192 1.62 -3.23 -12.63
C GLY A 192 0.32 -4.01 -12.65
N PHE A 193 -0.64 -3.55 -13.45
CA PHE A 193 -2.06 -3.88 -13.37
C PHE A 193 -2.44 -5.26 -13.91
N PHE A 194 -3.15 -6.04 -13.08
CA PHE A 194 -3.85 -7.26 -13.48
C PHE A 194 -5.37 -7.02 -13.34
N PRO A 195 -6.12 -6.85 -14.44
CA PRO A 195 -7.57 -6.64 -14.37
C PRO A 195 -8.30 -7.74 -13.59
N VAL A 196 -9.34 -7.34 -12.83
CA VAL A 196 -10.19 -8.25 -12.05
C VAL A 196 -10.77 -9.34 -12.96
N ASP A 197 -10.55 -10.61 -12.62
CA ASP A 197 -11.03 -11.75 -13.38
C ASP A 197 -11.55 -12.88 -12.47
N HIS A 198 -11.81 -14.04 -13.07
CA HIS A 198 -12.30 -15.22 -12.35
C HIS A 198 -11.35 -15.80 -11.29
N VAL A 199 -10.05 -15.46 -11.27
CA VAL A 199 -9.10 -15.85 -10.21
C VAL A 199 -9.15 -14.85 -9.06
N THR A 200 -9.42 -13.58 -9.34
CA THR A 200 -9.64 -12.53 -8.33
C THR A 200 -10.91 -12.76 -7.50
N LEU A 201 -11.85 -13.59 -7.99
CA LEU A 201 -13.18 -13.83 -7.42
C LEU A 201 -13.35 -15.23 -6.78
N GLN A 202 -12.25 -15.94 -6.49
CA GLN A 202 -12.23 -17.27 -5.87
C GLN A 202 -11.84 -17.22 -4.39
#